data_AF-A0A2V3VXX7-F1
#
_entry.id   AF-A0A2V3VXX7-F1
#
_cell.length_a   1.000
_cell.length_b   1.000
_cell.length_c   1.000
_cell.angle_alpha   90.00
_cell.angle_beta   90.00
_cell.angle_gamma   90.00
#
_symmetry.space_group_name_H-M   'P 1'
#
loop_
_entity.id
_entity.type
_entity.pdbx_description
1 polymer ?
#
loop_
_entity_poly.entity_id
_entity_poly.type
_entity_poly.pdbx_seq_one_letter_code
_entity_poly.pdbx_strand_id
1 'polypeptide(L)' 'MFMEFLYFPEDKSEYIPAFITLVIFMIGALATMYLFYKKSKKDEKMFDEQYDINKYKIDHDEKVNK' A
#
# COMPACT_ATOMS: atom_id res chain seq x y z
N MET A 1 -20.77 27.94 -20.33
CA MET A 1 -19.89 27.01 -19.62
C MET A 1 -18.84 27.83 -18.91
N PHE A 2 -18.85 27.86 -17.59
CA PHE A 2 -17.79 28.53 -16.82
C PHE A 2 -16.57 27.62 -16.81
N MET A 3 -15.47 28.09 -17.39
CA MET A 3 -14.16 27.58 -17.04
C MET A 3 -13.86 28.17 -15.66
N GLU A 4 -13.94 27.36 -14.60
CA GLU A 4 -13.36 27.74 -13.31
C GLU A 4 -11.88 27.98 -13.58
N PHE A 5 -11.50 29.25 -13.67
CA PHE A 5 -10.13 29.65 -13.91
C PHE A 5 -9.31 29.08 -12.74
N LEU A 6 -8.35 28.20 -13.03
CA LEU A 6 -7.37 27.76 -12.03
C LEU A 6 -6.58 29.01 -11.63
N TYR A 7 -7.00 29.65 -10.54
CA TYR A 7 -6.29 30.77 -9.96
C TYR A 7 -5.02 30.20 -9.30
N PHE A 8 -3.91 30.38 -9.99
CA PHE A 8 -2.61 30.10 -9.44
C PHE A 8 -2.17 31.34 -8.68
N PRO A 9 -1.99 31.29 -7.35
CA PRO A 9 -1.45 32.42 -6.64
C PRO A 9 -0.10 32.82 -7.22
N GLU A 10 0.07 34.13 -7.40
CA GLU A 10 1.31 34.73 -7.89
C GLU A 10 2.45 34.49 -6.89
N ASP A 11 2.14 34.57 -5.59
CA ASP A 11 3.08 34.23 -4.52
C ASP A 11 3.09 32.72 -4.25
N LYS A 12 4.27 32.11 -4.37
CA LYS A 12 4.45 30.67 -4.14
C LYS A 12 4.25 30.26 -2.68
N SER A 13 4.29 31.21 -1.77
CA SER A 13 4.07 30.98 -0.34
C SER A 13 2.65 30.49 -0.03
N GLU A 14 1.67 30.84 -0.87
CA GLU A 14 0.28 30.40 -0.71
C GLU A 14 0.08 28.89 -0.97
N TYR A 15 1.04 28.20 -1.62
CA TYR A 15 0.99 26.74 -1.77
C TYR A 15 1.53 25.97 -0.57
N ILE A 16 2.23 26.64 0.37
CA ILE A 16 2.83 26.00 1.56
C ILE A 16 1.79 25.21 2.36
N PRO A 17 0.58 25.75 2.66
CA PRO A 17 -0.45 24.99 3.36
C PRO A 17 -0.88 23.72 2.62
N ALA A 18 -1.05 23.79 1.30
CA ALA A 18 -1.43 22.65 0.47
C ALA A 18 -0.31 21.58 0.42
N PHE A 19 0.95 22.00 0.43
CA PHE A 19 2.06 21.06 0.50
C PHE A 19 2.14 20.36 1.86
N ILE A 20 1.91 21.09 2.95
CA ILE A 20 1.89 20.51 4.30
C ILE A 20 0.78 19.46 4.42
N THR A 21 -0.43 19.75 3.93
CA THR A 21 -1.53 18.77 3.96
C THR A 21 -1.20 17.52 3.14
N LEU A 22 -0.64 17.69 1.94
CA LEU A 22 -0.18 16.58 1.11
C LEU A 22 0.84 15.71 1.86
N VAL A 23 1.84 16.33 2.49
CA VAL A 23 2.88 15.61 3.25
C VAL A 23 2.29 14.83 4.42
N ILE A 24 1.35 15.43 5.18
CA ILE A 24 0.67 14.75 6.28
C ILE A 24 -0.08 13.51 5.77
N PHE A 25 -0.84 13.65 4.68
CA PHE A 25 -1.56 12.52 4.09
C PHE A 25 -0.61 11.44 3.54
N MET A 26 0.50 11.82 2.91
CA MET A 26 1.50 10.85 2.43
C MET A 26 2.11 10.07 3.60
N ILE A 27 2.50 10.75 4.69
CA ILE A 27 3.03 10.10 5.88
C ILE A 27 1.98 9.14 6.47
N GLY A 28 0.72 9.56 6.57
CA GLY A 28 -0.38 8.72 7.05
C GLY A 28 -0.62 7.49 6.17
N ALA A 29 -0.58 7.65 4.85
CA ALA A 29 -0.72 6.55 3.90
C ALA A 29 0.43 5.55 4.03
N LEU A 30 1.68 6.03 4.08
CA LEU A 30 2.86 5.18 4.26
C LEU A 30 2.84 4.44 5.60
N ALA A 31 2.47 5.12 6.69
CA ALA A 31 2.33 4.50 8.00
C ALA A 31 1.26 3.41 7.99
N THR A 32 0.10 3.69 7.39
CA THR A 32 -0.98 2.70 7.24
C THR A 32 -0.51 1.50 6.43
N MET A 33 0.09 1.73 5.26
CA MET A 33 0.61 0.66 4.40
C MET A 33 1.65 -0.21 5.14
N TYR A 34 2.54 0.41 5.91
CA TYR A 34 3.53 -0.29 6.72
C TYR A 34 2.89 -1.16 7.82
N LEU A 35 1.87 -0.65 8.52
CA LEU A 35 1.14 -1.40 9.53
C LEU A 35 0.42 -2.60 8.92
N PHE A 36 -0.26 -2.40 7.78
CA PHE A 36 -0.91 -3.47 7.03
C PHE A 36 0.08 -4.53 6.55
N TYR A 37 1.22 -4.11 6.01
CA TYR A 37 2.27 -5.03 5.56
C TYR A 37 2.82 -5.90 6.71
N LYS A 38 3.12 -5.28 7.85
CA LYS A 38 3.62 -6.01 9.03
C LYS A 38 2.58 -7.00 9.56
N LYS A 39 1.30 -6.61 9.55
CA LYS A 39 0.19 -7.46 9.97
C LYS A 39 0.01 -8.64 9.00
N SER A 40 -0.01 -8.35 7.69
CA SER A 40 -0.14 -9.34 6.63
C SER A 40 0.97 -10.40 6.67
N LYS A 41 2.24 -10.00 6.88
CA LYS A 41 3.34 -10.97 7.04
C LYS A 41 3.21 -11.90 8.25
N LYS A 42 2.58 -11.42 9.33
CA LYS A 42 2.33 -12.25 10.51
C LYS A 42 1.22 -13.26 10.21
N ASP A 43 0.17 -12.80 9.53
CA ASP A 43 -0.97 -13.64 9.17
C ASP A 43 -0.57 -14.67 8.10
N GLU A 44 0.29 -14.32 7.14
CA GLU A 44 0.87 -15.22 6.14
C GLU A 44 1.63 -16.38 6.79
N LYS A 45 2.50 -16.11 7.78
CA LYS A 45 3.22 -17.15 8.51
C LYS A 45 2.27 -18.10 9.26
N MET A 46 1.23 -17.57 9.90
CA MET A 46 0.26 -18.41 10.60
C MET A 46 -0.58 -19.24 9.63
N PHE A 47 -0.89 -18.69 8.45
CA PHE A 47 -1.63 -19.41 7.42
C PHE A 47 -0.78 -20.53 6.79
N ASP A 48 0.49 -20.28 6.50
CA ASP A 48 1.43 -21.29 6.00
C ASP A 48 1.64 -22.44 6.98
N GLU A 49 1.73 -22.14 8.28
CA GLU A 49 1.86 -23.14 9.34
C GLU A 49 0.57 -23.96 9.54
N GLN A 50 -0.60 -23.35 9.40
CA GLN A 50 -1.88 -24.07 9.54
C GLN A 50 -2.24 -24.92 8.32
N TYR A 51 -1.86 -24.50 7.10
CA TYR A 51 -2.32 -25.13 5.87
C TYR A 51 -1.23 -25.90 5.10
N ASP A 52 0.00 -26.01 5.64
CA ASP A 52 1.12 -26.78 5.08
C ASP A 52 1.24 -26.64 3.55
N ILE A 53 1.06 -25.41 3.08
CA ILE A 53 0.82 -25.08 1.66
C ILE A 53 2.07 -25.40 0.84
N ASN A 54 3.24 -25.30 1.48
CA ASN A 54 4.50 -25.73 0.91
C ASN A 54 4.49 -27.23 0.60
N LYS A 55 3.92 -28.08 1.47
CA LYS A 55 3.74 -29.50 1.21
C LYS A 55 2.74 -29.75 0.08
N TYR A 56 1.62 -29.02 0.05
CA TYR A 56 0.61 -29.13 -1.02
C TYR A 56 1.14 -28.70 -2.39
N LYS A 57 1.97 -27.64 -2.45
CA LYS A 57 2.62 -27.17 -3.68
C LYS A 57 3.66 -28.17 -4.20
N ILE A 58 4.46 -28.75 -3.30
CA ILE A 58 5.49 -29.75 -3.67
C ILE A 58 4.83 -31.02 -4.23
N ASP A 59 3.79 -31.54 -3.57
CA ASP A 59 3.05 -32.74 -4.02
C ASP A 59 2.34 -32.52 -5.37
N HIS A 60 1.88 -31.29 -5.64
CA HIS A 60 1.20 -30.98 -6.89
C HIS A 60 2.18 -30.82 -8.05
N ASP A 61 3.31 -30.16 -7.84
CA ASP A 61 4.35 -29.97 -8.87
C ASP A 61 5.02 -31.30 -9.24
N GLU A 62 5.21 -32.21 -8.27
CA GLU A 62 5.72 -33.57 -8.50
C GLU A 62 4.76 -34.45 -9.33
N LYS A 63 3.44 -34.27 -9.16
CA LYS A 63 2.42 -35.02 -9.93
C LYS A 63 2.17 -34.45 -11.33
N VAL A 64 2.43 -33.17 -11.56
CA VAL A 64 2.29 -32.54 -12.88
C VAL A 64 3.50 -32.82 -13.76
N ASN A 65 4.69 -32.98 -13.18
CA ASN A 65 5.93 -33.26 -13.91
C ASN A 65 6.22 -34.76 -14.15
N LYS A 66 5.28 -35.66 -13.82
CA LYS A 66 5.39 -37.11 -14.02
C LYS A 66 4.34 -37.63 -15.01
#